data_AF-A0A7W0H1X5-F1
#
_entry.id   AF-A0A7W0H1X5-F1
#
_cell.length_a   1.000
_cell.length_b   1.000
_cell.length_c   1.000
_cell.angle_alpha   90.00
_cell.angle_beta   90.00
_cell.angle_gamma   90.00
#
_symmetry.space_group_name_H-M   'P 1'
#
loop_
_entity.id
_entity.type
_entity.pdbx_description
1 polymer ?
#
loop_
_entity_poly.entity_id
_entity_poly.type
_entity_poly.pdbx_seq_one_letter_code
_entity_poly.pdbx_strand_id
1 'polypeptide(L)'
;MNEPEPQLPDVADVLVSTTASLVNLAGIRLTEKEHRNPAKAKEAIDAARELLPLCPEEAVGPIKDALAQLQMLYVKETQNRARSAEPSASGTQNRARSAEPSSSDADERAKARSKIWTPPGS
;
A
#
# COMPACT_ATOMS: atom_id res chain seq x y z
N MET A 1 29.85 25.73 -22.87
CA MET A 1 29.09 24.47 -22.97
C MET A 1 27.66 24.83 -22.63
N ASN A 2 26.72 24.68 -23.57
CA ASN A 2 25.31 24.79 -23.23
C ASN A 2 24.92 23.48 -22.53
N GLU A 3 24.42 23.55 -21.30
CA GLU A 3 23.76 22.39 -20.69
C GLU A 3 22.51 22.03 -21.53
N PRO A 4 22.23 20.74 -21.73
CA PRO A 4 21.01 20.33 -22.39
C PRO A 4 19.80 20.79 -21.56
N GLU A 5 18.77 21.30 -22.23
CA GLU A 5 17.53 21.67 -21.54
C GLU A 5 16.90 20.45 -20.85
N PRO A 6 16.34 20.61 -19.63
CA PRO A 6 15.70 19.52 -18.91
C PRO A 6 14.47 19.03 -19.67
N GLN A 7 14.48 17.74 -20.04
CA GLN A 7 13.37 17.09 -20.73
C GLN A 7 12.43 16.44 -19.70
N LEU A 8 11.12 16.59 -19.92
CA LEU A 8 10.11 15.91 -19.11
C LEU A 8 9.96 14.45 -19.57
N PRO A 9 9.65 13.52 -18.65
CA PRO A 9 9.41 12.12 -19.02
C PRO A 9 8.12 11.97 -19.82
N ASP A 10 8.08 10.93 -20.65
CA ASP A 10 6.85 10.56 -21.34
C ASP A 10 5.86 9.91 -20.37
N VAL A 11 4.56 9.96 -20.72
CA VAL A 11 3.49 9.33 -19.92
C VAL A 11 3.74 7.83 -19.75
N ALA A 12 4.25 7.16 -20.79
CA ALA A 12 4.58 5.73 -20.74
C ALA A 12 5.63 5.43 -19.66
N ASP A 13 6.68 6.25 -19.56
CA ASP A 13 7.73 6.08 -18.54
C ASP A 13 7.17 6.25 -17.13
N VAL A 14 6.27 7.22 -16.95
CA VAL A 14 5.60 7.47 -15.66
C VAL A 14 4.72 6.28 -15.29
N LEU A 15 3.97 5.71 -16.23
CA LEU A 15 3.11 4.54 -15.99
C LEU A 15 3.93 3.31 -15.61
N VAL A 16 5.02 3.03 -16.33
CA VAL A 16 5.92 1.91 -16.03
C VAL A 16 6.56 2.10 -14.65
N SER A 17 7.11 3.28 -14.38
CA SER A 17 7.76 3.61 -13.11
C SER A 17 6.80 3.51 -11.92
N THR A 18 5.58 4.01 -12.08
CA THR A 18 4.54 3.93 -11.04
C THR A 18 4.11 2.49 -10.79
N THR A 19 3.86 1.73 -11.86
CA THR A 19 3.45 0.32 -11.75
C THR A 19 4.55 -0.53 -11.09
N ALA A 20 5.81 -0.35 -11.50
CA ALA A 20 6.95 -1.01 -10.88
C ALA A 20 7.10 -0.63 -9.39
N SER A 21 6.87 0.64 -9.06
CA SER A 21 6.90 1.13 -7.67
C SER A 21 5.81 0.49 -6.80
N LEU A 22 4.60 0.29 -7.34
CA LEU A 22 3.52 -0.43 -6.64
C LEU A 22 3.86 -1.91 -6.42
N VAL A 23 4.47 -2.57 -7.41
CA VAL A 23 4.98 -3.95 -7.30
C VAL A 23 6.03 -4.05 -6.18
N ASN A 24 7.00 -3.15 -6.18
CA ASN A 24 8.04 -3.11 -5.14
C ASN A 24 7.45 -2.84 -3.75
N LEU A 25 6.53 -1.87 -3.67
CA LEU A 25 5.84 -1.54 -2.43
C LEU A 25 5.05 -2.75 -1.90
N ALA A 26 4.34 -3.49 -2.76
CA ALA A 26 3.66 -4.72 -2.37
C ALA A 26 4.64 -5.76 -1.83
N GLY A 27 5.80 -5.92 -2.47
CA GLY A 27 6.88 -6.80 -2.01
C GLY A 27 7.32 -6.47 -0.59
N ILE A 28 7.71 -5.20 -0.35
CA ILE A 28 8.11 -4.69 0.98
C ILE A 28 7.03 -4.97 2.02
N ARG A 29 5.76 -4.69 1.71
CA ARG A 29 4.63 -4.92 2.62
C ARG A 29 4.38 -6.41 2.94
N LEU A 30 4.91 -7.34 2.14
CA LEU A 30 4.79 -8.78 2.37
C LEU A 30 6.01 -9.36 3.10
N THR A 31 7.22 -8.89 2.79
CA THR A 31 8.48 -9.53 3.20
C THR A 31 9.21 -8.84 4.34
N GLU A 32 9.12 -7.51 4.45
CA GLU A 32 9.88 -6.73 5.43
C GLU A 32 9.13 -6.57 6.74
N LYS A 33 9.70 -7.09 7.83
CA LYS A 33 9.02 -7.17 9.14
C LYS A 33 8.54 -5.81 9.66
N GLU A 34 9.34 -4.76 9.48
CA GLU A 34 9.05 -3.41 9.99
C GLU A 34 7.90 -2.72 9.24
N HIS A 35 7.73 -3.06 7.97
CA HIS A 35 6.72 -2.45 7.09
C HIS A 35 5.56 -3.40 6.77
N ARG A 36 5.58 -4.61 7.34
CA ARG A 36 4.68 -5.71 6.99
C ARG A 36 3.22 -5.32 7.20
N ASN A 37 2.45 -5.31 6.11
CA ASN A 37 1.02 -5.06 6.12
C ASN A 37 0.37 -5.72 4.90
N PRO A 38 -0.13 -6.96 5.03
CA PRO A 38 -0.70 -7.70 3.92
C PRO A 38 -1.92 -7.00 3.29
N ALA A 39 -2.74 -6.29 4.07
CA ALA A 39 -3.87 -5.55 3.51
C ALA A 39 -3.40 -4.43 2.57
N LYS A 40 -2.36 -3.68 2.96
CA LYS A 40 -1.74 -2.67 2.10
C LYS A 40 -0.99 -3.26 0.91
N ALA A 41 -0.43 -4.46 1.05
CA ALA A 41 0.14 -5.18 -0.09
C ALA A 41 -0.94 -5.51 -1.13
N LYS A 42 -2.13 -5.94 -0.69
CA LYS A 42 -3.27 -6.20 -1.60
C LYS A 42 -3.67 -4.94 -2.37
N GLU A 43 -3.82 -3.81 -1.68
CA GLU A 43 -4.14 -2.53 -2.32
C GLU A 43 -3.12 -2.17 -3.42
N ALA A 44 -1.83 -2.34 -3.15
CA ALA A 44 -0.78 -2.08 -4.13
C ALA A 44 -0.80 -3.07 -5.32
N ILE A 45 -1.06 -4.35 -5.06
CA ILE A 45 -1.22 -5.38 -6.12
C ILE A 45 -2.41 -5.04 -7.02
N ASP A 46 -3.56 -4.69 -6.43
CA ASP A 46 -4.76 -4.35 -7.19
C ASP A 46 -4.52 -3.11 -8.07
N ALA A 47 -3.94 -2.04 -7.49
CA ALA A 47 -3.59 -0.83 -8.23
C ALA A 47 -2.60 -1.09 -9.38
N ALA A 48 -1.57 -1.91 -9.14
CA ALA A 48 -0.62 -2.29 -10.19
C ALA A 48 -1.29 -3.08 -11.33
N ARG A 49 -2.28 -3.93 -11.01
CA ARG A 49 -3.06 -4.66 -12.03
C ARG A 49 -3.95 -3.75 -12.85
N GLU A 50 -4.49 -2.69 -12.24
CA GLU A 50 -5.31 -1.69 -12.94
C GLU A 50 -4.47 -0.82 -13.88
N LEU A 51 -3.22 -0.52 -13.52
CA LEU A 51 -2.30 0.24 -14.38
C LEU A 51 -1.63 -0.59 -15.47
N LEU A 52 -1.49 -1.91 -15.28
CA LEU A 52 -0.80 -2.81 -16.22
C LEU A 52 -1.30 -2.70 -17.68
N PRO A 53 -2.61 -2.62 -17.98
CA PRO A 53 -3.10 -2.49 -19.36
C PRO A 53 -2.74 -1.15 -20.03
N LEU A 54 -2.31 -0.16 -19.25
CA LEU A 54 -1.87 1.14 -19.75
C LEU A 54 -0.36 1.19 -20.02
N CYS A 55 0.38 0.17 -19.56
CA CYS A 55 1.82 0.08 -19.79
C CYS A 55 2.12 -0.34 -21.24
N PRO A 56 3.27 0.08 -21.79
CA PRO A 56 3.71 -0.36 -23.11
C PRO A 56 3.96 -1.88 -23.13
N GLU A 57 3.72 -2.52 -24.27
CA GLU A 57 3.66 -3.99 -24.39
C GLU A 57 4.95 -4.68 -23.94
N GLU A 58 6.10 -4.06 -24.19
CA GLU A 58 7.42 -4.56 -23.79
C GLU A 58 7.61 -4.64 -22.26
N ALA A 59 6.91 -3.79 -21.49
CA ALA A 59 6.99 -3.78 -20.04
C ALA A 59 5.98 -4.72 -19.37
N VAL A 60 4.91 -5.10 -20.08
CA VAL A 60 3.80 -5.89 -19.52
C VAL A 60 4.26 -7.27 -19.03
N GLY A 61 5.10 -7.96 -19.81
CA GLY A 61 5.57 -9.32 -19.48
C GLY A 61 6.25 -9.39 -18.11
N PRO A 62 7.37 -8.66 -17.89
CA PRO A 62 8.07 -8.64 -16.62
C PRO A 62 7.20 -8.22 -15.43
N ILE A 63 6.36 -7.20 -15.59
CA ILE A 63 5.48 -6.72 -14.51
C ILE A 63 4.44 -7.78 -14.14
N LYS A 64 3.86 -8.45 -15.14
CA LYS A 64 2.88 -9.52 -14.92
C LYS A 64 3.50 -10.70 -14.16
N ASP A 65 4.72 -11.10 -14.51
CA ASP A 65 5.44 -12.17 -13.82
C ASP A 65 5.72 -11.82 -12.36
N ALA A 66 6.14 -10.58 -12.09
CA ALA A 66 6.33 -10.08 -10.73
C ALA A 66 5.02 -10.08 -9.92
N LEU A 67 3.91 -9.64 -10.54
CA LEU A 67 2.59 -9.67 -9.90
C LEU A 67 2.13 -11.10 -9.56
N ALA A 68 2.40 -12.07 -10.44
CA ALA A 68 2.09 -13.48 -10.17
C ALA A 68 2.87 -14.00 -8.95
N GLN A 69 4.16 -13.67 -8.84
CA GLN A 69 4.99 -14.04 -7.68
C GLN A 69 4.46 -13.39 -6.39
N LEU A 70 4.10 -12.10 -6.43
CA LEU A 70 3.53 -11.40 -5.28
C LEU A 70 2.19 -11.99 -4.84
N GLN A 71 1.33 -12.39 -5.77
CA GLN A 71 0.05 -13.04 -5.44
C GLN A 71 0.26 -14.36 -4.71
N MET A 72 1.23 -15.18 -5.13
CA MET A 72 1.58 -16.41 -4.42
C MET A 72 2.05 -16.14 -2.98
N LEU A 73 2.88 -15.11 -2.79
CA LEU A 73 3.32 -14.68 -1.46
C LEU A 73 2.15 -14.18 -0.60
N TYR A 74 1.25 -13.37 -1.18
CA TYR A 74 0.07 -12.87 -0.48
C TYR A 74 -0.88 -13.99 -0.04
N VAL A 75 -1.12 -14.99 -0.89
CA VAL A 75 -1.94 -16.16 -0.54
C VAL A 75 -1.30 -16.96 0.60
N LYS A 76 0.01 -17.22 0.53
CA LYS A 76 0.75 -17.90 1.61
C LYS A 76 0.63 -17.14 2.94
N GLU A 77 0.75 -15.82 2.88
CA GLU A 77 0.67 -14.96 4.07
C GLU A 77 -0.73 -14.96 4.71
N THR A 78 -1.76 -14.81 3.89
CA THR A 78 -3.16 -14.76 4.35
C THR A 78 -3.62 -16.11 4.91
N GLN A 79 -3.19 -17.23 4.31
CA GLN A 79 -3.43 -18.56 4.85
C GLN A 79 -2.72 -18.79 6.19
N ASN A 80 -1.48 -18.32 6.34
CA ASN A 80 -0.75 -18.41 7.61
C ASN A 80 -1.47 -17.63 8.72
N ARG A 81 -1.97 -16.42 8.39
CA ARG A 81 -2.75 -15.61 9.33
C ARG A 81 -4.07 -16.25 9.73
N ALA A 82 -4.77 -16.91 8.80
CA ALA A 82 -6.02 -17.61 9.09
C ALA A 82 -5.81 -18.79 10.05
N ARG A 83 -4.72 -19.55 9.90
CA ARG A 83 -4.38 -20.66 10.81
C ARG A 83 -3.98 -20.20 12.20
N SER A 84 -3.35 -19.03 12.32
CA SER A 84 -2.98 -18.45 13.62
C SER A 84 -4.15 -17.77 14.35
N ALA A 85 -5.31 -17.63 13.71
CA ALA A 85 -6.48 -16.94 14.25
C ALA A 85 -7.56 -17.89 14.80
N GLU A 86 -7.33 -19.21 14.86
CA GLU A 86 -8.27 -20.12 15.52
C GLU A 86 -8.28 -19.89 17.05
N PRO A 87 -9.43 -19.56 17.64
CA PRO A 87 -9.55 -19.39 19.08
C PRO A 87 -9.71 -20.75 19.76
N SER A 88 -8.87 -21.00 20.77
CA SER A 88 -9.11 -21.99 21.81
C SER A 88 -10.40 -21.62 22.54
N ALA A 89 -11.53 -22.17 22.10
CA ALA A 89 -12.84 -21.96 22.69
C ALA A 89 -13.07 -22.94 23.84
N SER A 90 -12.63 -22.57 25.04
CA SER A 90 -13.20 -23.06 26.31
C SER A 90 -12.93 -22.04 27.41
N GLY A 91 -13.98 -21.34 27.88
CA GLY A 91 -13.83 -20.32 28.92
C GLY A 91 -15.00 -19.34 29.03
N THR A 92 -16.09 -19.84 29.60
CA THR A 92 -17.30 -19.18 30.12
C THR A 92 -17.16 -17.75 30.68
N GLN A 93 -18.10 -16.89 30.24
CA GLN A 93 -18.77 -15.76 30.92
C GLN A 93 -18.02 -14.95 31.99
N ASN A 94 -17.92 -13.62 31.80
CA ASN A 94 -18.61 -12.69 32.70
C ASN A 94 -18.82 -11.28 32.10
N ARG A 95 -19.87 -10.65 32.63
CA ARG A 95 -20.61 -9.46 32.19
C ARG A 95 -19.99 -8.14 32.68
N ALA A 96 -20.30 -7.08 31.94
CA ALA A 96 -20.40 -5.66 32.33
C ALA A 96 -19.11 -4.84 32.59
N ARG A 97 -18.87 -3.83 31.74
CA ARG A 97 -19.22 -2.44 32.06
C ARG A 97 -19.11 -1.49 30.86
N SER A 98 -20.12 -0.64 30.75
CA SER A 98 -20.23 0.52 29.87
C SER A 98 -19.12 1.56 30.11
N ALA A 99 -18.62 2.18 29.04
CA ALA A 99 -18.09 3.54 29.03
C ALA A 99 -18.04 4.05 27.58
N GLU A 100 -18.86 5.06 27.28
CA GLU A 100 -18.85 5.86 26.05
C GLU A 100 -17.83 7.03 26.18
N PRO A 101 -17.49 7.72 25.08
CA PRO A 101 -16.11 8.12 24.75
C PRO A 101 -15.70 9.51 25.25
N SER A 102 -14.44 9.66 25.67
CA SER A 102 -13.84 10.95 25.98
C SER A 102 -13.42 11.71 24.72
N SER A 103 -13.97 12.90 24.56
CA SER A 103 -13.87 13.84 23.44
C SER A 103 -12.55 14.61 23.35
N SER A 104 -11.40 13.94 23.43
CA SER A 104 -10.08 14.60 23.39
C SER A 104 -9.28 14.40 22.08
N ASP A 105 -9.62 13.40 21.27
CA ASP A 105 -8.81 13.04 20.08
C ASP A 105 -9.21 13.77 18.79
N ALA A 106 -10.38 14.43 18.77
CA ALA A 106 -10.86 15.16 17.59
C ALA A 106 -10.15 16.52 17.42
N ASP A 107 -9.78 17.18 18.53
CA ASP A 107 -9.12 18.49 18.53
C ASP A 107 -7.64 18.44 18.11
N GLU A 108 -6.96 17.31 18.34
CA GLU A 108 -5.58 17.11 17.91
C GLU A 108 -5.45 16.93 16.38
N ARG A 109 -6.42 16.23 15.77
CA ARG A 109 -6.46 16.00 14.32
C ARG A 109 -6.77 17.28 13.53
N ALA A 110 -7.53 18.21 14.13
CA ALA A 110 -7.82 19.51 13.54
C ALA A 110 -6.58 20.44 13.50
N LYS A 111 -5.73 20.40 14.54
CA LYS A 111 -4.49 21.20 14.60
C LYS A 111 -3.40 20.71 13.63
N ALA A 112 -3.39 19.41 13.31
CA ALA A 112 -2.45 18.83 12.35
C ALA A 112 -2.71 19.25 10.88
N ARG A 113 -3.95 19.66 10.55
CA ARG A 113 -4.33 20.11 9.19
C ARG A 113 -3.93 21.56 8.89
N SER A 114 -3.52 22.34 9.88
CA SER A 114 -3.14 23.75 9.72
C SER A 114 -1.68 23.97 9.29
N LYS A 115 -0.95 22.90 8.93
CA LYS A 115 0.41 22.97 8.36
C LYS A 115 0.47 22.54 6.89
N ILE A 116 -0.66 22.65 6.18
CA ILE A 116 -0.61 22.64 4.71
C ILE A 116 0.18 23.88 4.28
N TRP A 117 1.35 23.59 3.70
CA TRP A 117 2.24 24.50 3.03
C TRP A 117 1.52 25.21 1.88
N THR A 118 1.56 26.54 1.86
CA THR A 118 1.12 27.38 0.73
C THR A 118 2.35 27.71 -0.12
N PRO A 119 2.40 27.35 -1.41
CA PRO A 119 3.56 27.64 -2.25
C PRO A 119 3.73 29.15 -2.46
N PRO A 120 4.97 29.67 -2.49
CA PRO A 120 5.22 31.08 -2.75
C PRO A 120 4.98 31.42 -4.23
N GLY A 121 4.09 32.38 -4.48
CA GLY A 121 3.84 32.94 -5.80
C GLY A 121 2.35 33.16 -6.07
N SER A 122 1.83 34.33 -5.68
CA SER A 122 0.67 34.95 -6.31
C SER A 122 1.06 36.32 -6.83
#